data_AF-A0A2N5A1V7-F1
#
_entry.id   AF-A0A2N5A1V7-F1
#
_cell.length_a   1.000
_cell.length_b   1.000
_cell.length_c   1.000
_cell.angle_alpha   90.00
_cell.angle_beta   90.00
_cell.angle_gamma   90.00
#
_symmetry.space_group_name_H-M   'P 1'
#
loop_
_entity.id
_entity.type
_entity.pdbx_description
1 polymer ?
#
loop_
_entity_poly.entity_id
_entity_poly.type
_entity_poly.pdbx_seq_one_letter_code
_entity_poly.pdbx_strand_id
1 'polypeptide(L)'
;MKALREPLWWLIALFIGLLVGLPYSAPLFSRLFPELPRPVYQQESFWSLTLDHGWLVVASSLAATVVGLGAGVAVTRPAGSAFRPLVETIAAIGQTFPPVAVLAMAVPVLGFGWLPALIALALYGILPVLQGTLAGLG
;
A
#
# COMPACT_ATOMS: atom_id res chain seq x y z
N MET A 1 23.06 -26.72 -0.96
CA MET A 1 22.22 -27.00 0.23
C MET A 1 21.96 -25.79 1.14
N LYS A 2 22.65 -24.63 0.98
CA LYS A 2 22.36 -23.40 1.77
C LYS A 2 20.99 -22.77 1.44
N ALA A 3 20.58 -22.77 0.17
CA ALA A 3 19.32 -22.15 -0.27
C ALA A 3 18.06 -22.74 0.41
N LEU A 4 18.03 -24.05 0.69
CA LEU A 4 16.87 -24.69 1.35
C LEU A 4 16.73 -24.35 2.84
N ARG A 5 17.72 -23.69 3.45
CA ARG A 5 17.66 -23.24 4.85
C ARG A 5 17.17 -21.79 4.98
N GLU A 6 17.07 -21.04 3.89
CA GLU A 6 16.61 -19.66 3.95
C GLU A 6 15.08 -19.62 4.04
N PRO A 7 14.50 -18.91 5.01
CA PRO A 7 13.05 -18.86 5.20
C PRO A 7 12.33 -18.21 4.02
N LEU A 8 13.01 -17.34 3.26
CA LEU A 8 12.44 -16.64 2.12
C LEU A 8 11.90 -17.59 1.05
N TRP A 9 12.64 -18.63 0.67
CA TRP A 9 12.20 -19.57 -0.35
C TRP A 9 10.97 -20.36 0.08
N TRP A 10 10.88 -20.71 1.36
CA TRP A 10 9.70 -21.35 1.93
C TRP A 10 8.48 -20.43 1.93
N LEU A 11 8.66 -19.15 2.24
CA LEU A 11 7.58 -18.15 2.17
C LEU A 11 7.11 -17.91 0.74
N ILE A 12 8.03 -17.84 -0.24
CA ILE A 12 7.69 -17.71 -1.65
C ILE A 12 6.94 -18.96 -2.13
N ALA A 13 7.44 -20.15 -1.81
CA ALA A 13 6.78 -21.41 -2.18
C ALA A 13 5.38 -21.52 -1.54
N LEU A 14 5.24 -21.13 -0.27
CA LEU A 14 3.95 -21.07 0.41
C LEU A 14 3.01 -20.07 -0.26
N PHE A 15 3.48 -18.85 -0.57
CA PHE A 15 2.68 -17.83 -1.23
C PHE A 15 2.19 -18.31 -2.60
N ILE A 16 3.08 -18.86 -3.44
CA ILE A 16 2.70 -19.45 -4.73
C ILE A 16 1.71 -20.61 -4.54
N GLY A 17 1.98 -21.48 -3.57
CA GLY A 17 1.08 -22.58 -3.21
C GLY A 17 -0.31 -22.10 -2.82
N LEU A 18 -0.42 -20.98 -2.09
CA LEU A 18 -1.68 -20.34 -1.74
C LEU A 18 -2.37 -19.72 -2.96
N LEU A 19 -1.64 -19.01 -3.83
CA LEU A 19 -2.22 -18.44 -5.05
C LEU A 19 -2.85 -19.50 -5.95
N VAL A 20 -2.21 -20.67 -6.05
CA VAL A 20 -2.71 -21.80 -6.84
C VAL A 20 -3.79 -22.59 -6.08
N GLY A 21 -3.65 -22.75 -4.76
CA GLY A 21 -4.53 -23.60 -3.95
C GLY A 21 -5.85 -22.95 -3.54
N LEU A 22 -5.86 -21.65 -3.25
CA LEU A 22 -7.05 -20.93 -2.79
C LEU A 22 -8.26 -20.98 -3.75
N PRO A 23 -8.10 -20.93 -5.09
CA PRO A 23 -9.21 -21.15 -6.03
C PRO A 23 -9.99 -22.45 -5.77
N TYR A 24 -9.31 -23.51 -5.30
CA TYR A 24 -9.89 -24.83 -5.04
C TYR A 24 -10.46 -24.99 -3.63
N SER A 25 -10.45 -23.93 -2.82
CA SER A 25 -10.94 -23.97 -1.42
C SER A 25 -12.47 -23.95 -1.28
N ALA A 26 -13.22 -23.96 -2.38
CA ALA A 26 -14.68 -23.91 -2.37
C ALA A 26 -15.36 -24.98 -1.49
N PRO A 27 -14.94 -26.27 -1.51
CA PRO A 27 -15.53 -27.29 -0.64
C PRO A 27 -15.28 -27.06 0.85
N LEU A 28 -14.17 -26.40 1.20
CA LEU A 28 -13.88 -26.01 2.58
C LEU A 28 -14.79 -24.86 3.00
N PHE A 29 -14.92 -23.84 2.15
CA PHE A 29 -15.80 -22.69 2.40
C PHE A 29 -17.28 -23.10 2.53
N SER A 30 -17.77 -24.02 1.70
CA SER A 30 -19.17 -24.46 1.77
C SER A 30 -19.48 -25.24 3.05
N ARG A 31 -18.48 -25.89 3.67
CA ARG A 31 -18.64 -26.56 4.97
C ARG A 31 -18.63 -25.58 6.14
N LEU A 32 -17.79 -24.54 6.06
CA LEU A 32 -17.66 -23.52 7.11
C LEU A 32 -18.80 -22.50 7.07
N PHE A 33 -19.29 -22.16 5.87
CA PHE A 33 -20.29 -21.12 5.64
C PHE A 33 -21.38 -21.63 4.68
N PRO A 34 -22.25 -22.54 5.14
CA PRO A 34 -23.29 -23.13 4.29
C PRO A 34 -24.31 -22.11 3.77
N GLU A 35 -24.50 -21.00 4.50
CA GLU A 35 -25.43 -19.92 4.14
C GLU A 35 -24.92 -19.00 3.01
N LEU A 36 -23.65 -19.13 2.59
CA LEU A 36 -23.03 -18.31 1.55
C LEU A 36 -22.86 -19.13 0.25
N PRO A 37 -23.86 -19.13 -0.65
CA PRO A 37 -23.88 -20.02 -1.81
C PRO A 37 -22.83 -19.70 -2.88
N ARG A 38 -22.22 -18.51 -2.87
CA ARG A 38 -21.20 -18.09 -3.85
C ARG A 38 -20.05 -17.34 -3.17
N PRO A 39 -18.82 -17.88 -3.20
CA PRO A 39 -17.67 -17.20 -2.63
C PRO A 39 -17.23 -15.99 -3.47
N VAL A 40 -17.02 -14.83 -2.82
CA VAL A 40 -16.62 -13.57 -3.48
C VAL A 40 -15.23 -13.67 -4.12
N TYR A 41 -14.31 -14.44 -3.54
CA TYR A 41 -12.93 -14.55 -4.02
C TYR A 41 -12.77 -15.25 -5.38
N GLN A 42 -13.85 -15.77 -5.97
CA GLN A 42 -13.84 -16.37 -7.31
C GLN A 42 -14.13 -15.36 -8.42
N GLN A 43 -14.47 -14.11 -8.08
CA GLN A 43 -14.77 -13.07 -9.08
C GLN A 43 -13.54 -12.72 -9.92
N GLU A 44 -12.36 -12.73 -9.31
CA GLU A 44 -11.08 -12.46 -9.97
C GLU A 44 -10.06 -13.52 -9.57
N SER A 45 -9.09 -13.77 -10.46
CA SER A 45 -8.03 -14.72 -10.14
C SER A 45 -7.09 -14.13 -9.08
N PHE A 46 -6.61 -14.97 -8.14
CA PHE A 46 -5.63 -14.52 -7.15
C PHE A 46 -4.33 -14.03 -7.79
N TRP A 47 -3.98 -14.54 -8.97
CA TRP A 47 -2.86 -14.04 -9.76
C TRP A 47 -3.11 -12.61 -10.24
N SER A 48 -4.27 -12.33 -10.82
CA SER A 48 -4.68 -10.97 -11.23
C SER A 48 -4.63 -10.02 -10.04
N LEU A 49 -5.27 -10.39 -8.93
CA LEU A 49 -5.32 -9.58 -7.71
C LEU A 49 -3.93 -9.29 -7.15
N THR A 50 -3.02 -10.26 -7.21
CA THR A 50 -1.63 -10.08 -6.74
C THR A 50 -0.87 -9.10 -7.64
N LEU A 51 -1.03 -9.22 -8.96
CA LEU A 51 -0.40 -8.30 -9.91
C LEU A 51 -0.98 -6.89 -9.79
N ASP A 52 -2.30 -6.76 -9.66
CA ASP A 52 -2.97 -5.47 -9.44
C ASP A 52 -2.48 -4.82 -8.15
N HIS A 53 -2.39 -5.60 -7.06
CA HIS A 53 -1.84 -5.11 -5.80
C HIS A 53 -0.38 -4.67 -5.95
N GLY A 54 0.45 -5.48 -6.62
CA GLY A 54 1.85 -5.16 -6.86
C GLY A 54 2.02 -3.87 -7.68
N TRP A 55 1.24 -3.71 -8.75
CA TRP A 55 1.24 -2.51 -9.58
C TRP A 55 0.84 -1.27 -8.78
N LEU A 56 -0.24 -1.38 -8.01
CA LEU A 56 -0.75 -0.31 -7.17
C LEU A 56 0.28 0.13 -6.13
N VAL A 57 0.94 -0.82 -5.46
CA VAL A 57 2.01 -0.55 -4.49
C VAL A 57 3.20 0.16 -5.14
N VAL A 58 3.68 -0.35 -6.28
CA VAL A 58 4.83 0.25 -6.98
C VAL A 58 4.50 1.66 -7.43
N ALA A 59 3.37 1.86 -8.10
CA ALA A 59 2.97 3.16 -8.63
C ALA A 59 2.73 4.19 -7.51
N SER A 60 2.00 3.83 -6.45
CA SER A 60 1.75 4.73 -5.33
C SER A 60 3.03 5.06 -4.56
N SER A 61 3.92 4.07 -4.36
CA SER A 61 5.19 4.28 -3.67
C SER A 61 6.13 5.16 -4.44
N LEU A 62 6.20 5.01 -5.78
CA LEU A 62 7.00 5.90 -6.63
C LEU A 62 6.47 7.34 -6.56
N ALA A 63 5.15 7.53 -6.69
CA ALA A 63 4.54 8.85 -6.58
C ALA A 63 4.82 9.50 -5.22
N ALA A 64 4.60 8.76 -4.13
CA ALA A 64 4.89 9.20 -2.78
C ALA A 64 6.38 9.52 -2.57
N THR A 65 7.27 8.69 -3.12
CA THR A 65 8.72 8.87 -3.04
C THR A 65 9.13 10.16 -3.72
N VAL A 66 8.72 10.37 -4.97
CA VAL A 66 9.07 11.58 -5.74
C VAL A 66 8.62 12.84 -5.02
N VAL A 67 7.37 12.87 -4.53
CA VAL A 67 6.82 14.06 -3.88
C VAL A 67 7.41 14.27 -2.48
N GLY A 68 7.45 13.22 -1.64
CA GLY A 68 7.96 13.31 -0.28
C GLY A 68 9.46 13.61 -0.21
N LEU A 69 10.26 12.93 -1.04
CA LEU A 69 11.70 13.19 -1.16
C LEU A 69 11.95 14.60 -1.71
N GLY A 70 11.24 14.98 -2.78
CA GLY A 70 11.37 16.31 -3.37
C GLY A 70 11.04 17.43 -2.37
N ALA A 71 9.95 17.30 -1.63
CA ALA A 71 9.57 18.23 -0.58
C ALA A 71 10.58 18.28 0.56
N GLY A 72 11.06 17.13 1.04
CA GLY A 72 12.07 17.04 2.10
C GLY A 72 13.41 17.68 1.71
N VAL A 73 13.87 17.43 0.48
CA VAL A 73 15.06 18.08 -0.08
C VAL A 73 14.84 19.59 -0.23
N ALA A 74 13.68 20.03 -0.70
CA ALA A 74 13.40 21.45 -0.89
C ALA A 74 13.45 22.24 0.42
N VAL A 75 12.86 21.72 1.51
CA VAL A 75 12.82 22.42 2.80
C VAL A 75 14.09 22.28 3.63
N THR A 76 15.01 21.39 3.26
CA THR A 76 16.34 21.31 3.88
C THR A 76 17.37 22.23 3.22
N ARG A 77 17.05 22.85 2.09
CA ARG A 77 17.92 23.82 1.42
C ARG A 77 17.74 25.24 2.00
N PRO A 78 18.77 26.12 1.93
CA PRO A 78 18.70 27.47 2.48
C PRO A 78 17.50 28.29 1.99
N ALA A 79 17.08 28.10 0.74
CA ALA A 79 15.93 28.79 0.16
C ALA A 79 14.57 28.30 0.68
N GLY A 80 14.48 27.06 1.17
CA GLY A 80 13.24 26.43 1.63
C GLY A 80 13.15 26.20 3.15
N SER A 81 14.22 26.48 3.89
CA SER A 81 14.32 26.22 5.34
C SER A 81 13.23 26.90 6.17
N ALA A 82 12.76 28.08 5.72
CA ALA A 82 11.66 28.80 6.36
C ALA A 82 10.33 28.01 6.37
N PHE A 83 10.13 27.09 5.41
CA PHE A 83 8.90 26.28 5.30
C PHE A 83 8.98 24.96 6.05
N ARG A 84 10.14 24.59 6.60
CA ARG A 84 10.33 23.33 7.31
C ARG A 84 9.31 23.10 8.45
N PRO A 85 9.06 24.06 9.36
CA PRO A 85 8.09 23.85 10.44
C PRO A 85 6.66 23.61 9.93
N LEU A 86 6.28 24.28 8.84
CA LEU A 86 4.97 24.11 8.21
C LEU A 86 4.83 22.69 7.64
N VAL A 87 5.84 22.23 6.91
CA VAL A 87 5.87 20.89 6.31
C VAL A 87 5.86 19.79 7.36
N GLU A 88 6.63 19.95 8.44
CA GLU A 88 6.62 19.04 9.58
C GLU A 88 5.24 19.02 10.29
N THR A 89 4.60 20.17 10.45
CA THR A 89 3.25 20.27 11.04
C THR A 89 2.22 19.55 10.19
N ILE A 90 2.24 19.77 8.87
CA ILE A 90 1.33 19.09 7.93
C ILE A 90 1.54 17.57 7.96
N ALA A 91 2.80 17.12 7.99
CA ALA A 91 3.12 15.71 8.09
C ALA A 91 2.65 15.11 9.43
N ALA A 92 2.82 15.82 10.54
CA ALA A 92 2.33 15.37 11.84
C ALA A 92 0.81 15.25 11.86
N ILE A 93 0.08 16.24 11.32
CA ILE A 93 -1.38 16.20 11.22
C ILE A 93 -1.83 15.04 10.35
N GLY A 94 -1.29 14.89 9.14
CA GLY A 94 -1.77 13.84 8.23
C GLY A 94 -1.46 12.41 8.72
N GLN A 95 -0.42 12.20 9.53
CA GLN A 95 -0.16 10.89 10.17
C GLN A 95 -1.22 10.50 11.20
N THR A 96 -2.00 11.45 11.71
CA THR A 96 -3.11 11.15 12.62
C THR A 96 -4.32 10.58 11.88
N PHE A 97 -4.40 10.74 10.55
CA PHE A 97 -5.47 10.15 9.75
C PHE A 97 -5.19 8.65 9.55
N PRO A 98 -6.11 7.76 9.96
CA PRO A 98 -5.93 6.34 9.69
C PRO A 98 -6.04 6.10 8.17
N PRO A 99 -5.25 5.17 7.59
CA PRO A 99 -5.27 4.89 6.15
C PRO A 99 -6.68 4.56 5.63
N VAL A 100 -7.46 3.83 6.44
CA VAL A 100 -8.83 3.45 6.09
C VAL A 100 -9.75 4.66 5.96
N ALA A 101 -9.53 5.73 6.73
CA ALA A 101 -10.32 6.97 6.62
C ALA A 101 -9.97 7.75 5.35
N VAL A 102 -8.68 7.79 4.98
CA VAL A 102 -8.26 8.40 3.70
C VAL A 102 -8.96 7.70 2.54
N LEU A 103 -8.99 6.36 2.55
CA LEU A 103 -9.68 5.57 1.54
C LEU A 103 -11.20 5.80 1.57
N ALA A 104 -11.82 5.80 2.75
CA ALA A 104 -13.25 6.03 2.90
C ALA A 104 -13.69 7.43 2.44
N MET A 105 -12.86 8.46 2.63
CA MET A 105 -13.10 9.82 2.13
C MET A 105 -12.87 9.94 0.61
N ALA A 106 -11.96 9.15 0.05
CA ALA A 106 -11.69 9.16 -1.39
C ALA A 106 -12.88 8.61 -2.20
N VAL A 107 -13.61 7.61 -1.69
CA VAL A 107 -14.69 6.93 -2.42
C VAL A 107 -15.84 7.86 -2.83
N PRO A 108 -16.43 8.71 -1.96
CA PRO A 108 -17.50 9.63 -2.39
C PRO A 108 -17.06 10.66 -3.42
N VAL A 109 -15.78 11.05 -3.42
CA VAL A 109 -15.25 12.11 -4.27
C VAL A 109 -14.79 11.58 -5.64
N LEU A 110 -14.12 10.43 -5.64
CA LEU A 110 -13.43 9.88 -6.81
C LEU A 110 -14.06 8.55 -7.31
N GLY A 111 -15.00 7.98 -6.56
CA GLY A 111 -15.60 6.68 -6.84
C GLY A 111 -14.78 5.49 -6.34
N PHE A 112 -15.18 4.29 -6.73
CA PHE A 112 -14.41 3.06 -6.53
C PHE A 112 -13.49 2.80 -7.72
N GLY A 113 -12.30 2.25 -7.47
CA GLY A 113 -11.40 1.78 -8.52
C GLY A 113 -9.92 1.96 -8.18
N TRP A 114 -9.07 1.66 -9.16
CA TRP A 114 -7.61 1.71 -9.02
C TRP A 114 -7.09 3.13 -8.81
N LEU A 115 -7.65 4.13 -9.51
CA LEU A 115 -7.18 5.52 -9.46
C LEU A 115 -7.42 6.18 -8.08
N PRO A 116 -8.64 6.09 -7.48
CA PRO A 116 -8.87 6.55 -6.10
C PRO A 116 -7.93 5.89 -5.08
N ALA A 117 -7.72 4.58 -5.20
CA ALA A 117 -6.82 3.84 -4.32
C ALA A 117 -5.36 4.30 -4.47
N LEU A 118 -4.89 4.49 -5.70
CA LEU A 118 -3.54 5.01 -5.97
C LEU A 118 -3.34 6.39 -5.34
N ILE A 119 -4.29 7.31 -5.54
CA ILE A 119 -4.21 8.67 -4.97
C ILE A 119 -4.19 8.60 -3.45
N ALA A 120 -5.11 7.84 -2.83
CA ALA A 120 -5.18 7.71 -1.37
C ALA A 120 -3.88 7.15 -0.78
N LEU A 121 -3.33 6.09 -1.39
CA LEU A 121 -2.09 5.47 -0.93
C LEU A 121 -0.87 6.35 -1.17
N ALA A 122 -0.81 7.06 -2.30
CA ALA A 122 0.27 8.00 -2.57
C ALA A 122 0.25 9.14 -1.56
N LEU A 123 -0.92 9.77 -1.34
CA LEU A 123 -1.08 10.84 -0.35
C LEU A 123 -0.66 10.39 1.04
N TYR A 124 -1.12 9.22 1.48
CA TYR A 124 -0.72 8.66 2.76
C TYR A 124 0.79 8.36 2.81
N GLY A 125 1.35 7.81 1.73
CA GLY A 125 2.77 7.44 1.62
C GLY A 125 3.73 8.63 1.56
N ILE A 126 3.29 9.83 1.15
CA ILE A 126 4.14 11.03 1.12
C ILE A 126 4.67 11.37 2.51
N LEU A 127 3.84 11.23 3.54
CA LEU A 127 4.17 11.64 4.89
C LEU A 127 5.33 10.86 5.52
N PRO A 128 5.33 9.51 5.54
CA PRO A 128 6.47 8.76 6.07
C PRO A 128 7.73 8.93 5.22
N VAL A 129 7.61 9.07 3.89
CA VAL A 129 8.75 9.35 2.99
C VAL A 129 9.39 10.70 3.35
N LEU A 130 8.56 11.74 3.49
CA LEU A 130 8.99 13.07 3.86
C LEU A 130 9.69 13.06 5.22
N GLN A 131 9.09 12.43 6.24
CA GLN A 131 9.69 12.31 7.57
C GLN A 131 11.03 11.57 7.53
N GLY A 132 11.11 10.45 6.81
CA GLY A 132 12.37 9.72 6.61
C GLY A 132 13.43 10.56 5.90
N THR A 133 13.01 11.37 4.92
CA THR A 133 13.90 12.29 4.20
C THR A 133 14.44 13.39 5.13
N LEU A 134 13.57 14.03 5.91
CA LEU A 134 13.96 15.07 6.86
C LEU A 134 14.87 14.52 7.96
N ALA A 135 14.58 13.31 8.47
CA ALA A 135 15.40 12.65 9.48
C ALA A 135 16.77 12.19 8.93
N GLY A 136 16.88 11.91 7.63
CA GLY A 136 18.14 11.52 7.00
C GLY A 136 19.01 12.69 6.53
N LEU A 137 18.41 13.86 6.27
CA LEU A 137 19.11 15.06 5.79
C LEU A 137 19.39 16.09 6.89
N GLY A 138 18.61 16.09 7.97
CA GLY A 138 18.79 16.93 9.16
C GLY A 138 19.67 16.28 10.20
#